data_AF-A0A1Y2C2H9-F1
#
_entry.id   AF-A0A1Y2C2H9-F1
#
_cell.length_a   1.000
_cell.length_b   1.000
_cell.length_c   1.000
_cell.angle_alpha   90.00
_cell.angle_beta   90.00
_cell.angle_gamma   90.00
#
_symmetry.space_group_name_H-M   'P 1'
#
loop_
_entity.id
_entity.type
_entity.pdbx_description
1 polymer ?
#
loop_
_entity_poly.entity_id
_entity_poly.type
_entity_poly.pdbx_seq_one_letter_code
_entity_poly.pdbx_strand_id
1 'polypeptide(L)'
;MHPFTASTLQGVLCGFIMTPLLGAIPLVYIDKEELTWYFLRGYSIACFLYATLFFVLGPVLVNLQASGSIAQNVSWEFYNIGGVILGSIFLIIGVCTYISSHWLIHKRERKVTLYESPFMPIISNASPEPELSQNNSTPLPNRLETAISNSPPVLIAMSERLASGQEKGLVTENSLFNCMTIQQAASNSKLVEVIVGTNNDYVLFGELPLPAVPSMWSVLQVVTWASKNGATEAILDFIKRNNLDGHAFLMIIVDDFMFPSMGHRIRFGNALEKLRRINEEQLRTREDSFPPQYAELY
;
A
#
# COMPACT_ATOMS: atom_id res chain seq x y z
N MET A 1 5.53 -37.65 -40.02
CA MET A 1 4.53 -36.70 -39.50
C MET A 1 3.54 -37.48 -38.67
N HIS A 2 3.54 -37.32 -37.34
CA HIS A 2 2.49 -37.93 -36.51
C HIS A 2 1.19 -37.17 -36.75
N PRO A 3 0.06 -37.86 -37.04
CA PRO A 3 -1.21 -37.19 -37.17
C PRO A 3 -1.54 -36.52 -35.85
N PHE A 4 -1.81 -35.21 -35.88
CA PHE A 4 -2.39 -34.50 -34.76
C PHE A 4 -3.77 -35.13 -34.50
N THR A 5 -3.85 -36.00 -33.49
CA THR A 5 -5.09 -36.71 -33.18
C THR A 5 -6.10 -35.73 -32.60
N ALA A 6 -7.38 -35.88 -32.95
CA ALA A 6 -8.47 -35.01 -32.48
C ALA A 6 -8.49 -34.84 -30.94
N SER A 7 -8.01 -35.86 -30.20
CA SER A 7 -7.82 -35.83 -28.75
C SER A 7 -6.84 -34.75 -28.26
N THR A 8 -5.77 -34.47 -29.00
CA THR A 8 -4.78 -33.45 -28.64
C THR A 8 -5.37 -32.05 -28.78
N LEU A 9 -6.12 -31.81 -29.86
CA LEU A 9 -6.83 -30.55 -30.08
C LEU A 9 -7.91 -30.32 -29.01
N GLN A 10 -8.65 -31.37 -28.66
CA GLN A 10 -9.65 -31.32 -27.59
C GLN A 10 -9.01 -31.04 -26.22
N GLY A 11 -7.86 -31.66 -25.91
CA GLY A 11 -7.11 -31.39 -24.69
C GLY A 11 -6.62 -29.94 -24.60
N VAL A 12 -6.11 -29.39 -25.71
CA VAL A 12 -5.71 -27.99 -25.81
C VAL A 12 -6.92 -27.06 -25.62
N LEU A 13 -8.02 -27.29 -26.33
CA LEU A 13 -9.25 -26.49 -26.19
C LEU A 13 -9.79 -26.53 -24.75
N CYS A 14 -9.79 -27.71 -24.12
CA CYS A 14 -10.24 -27.87 -22.73
C CYS A 14 -9.34 -27.09 -21.75
N GLY A 15 -8.01 -27.16 -21.93
CA GLY A 15 -7.06 -26.37 -21.15
C GLY A 15 -7.27 -24.87 -21.32
N PHE A 16 -7.48 -24.40 -22.54
CA PHE A 16 -7.73 -22.99 -22.85
C PHE A 16 -9.04 -22.47 -22.25
N ILE A 17 -10.08 -23.30 -22.18
CA ILE A 17 -11.36 -22.92 -21.57
C ILE A 17 -11.30 -22.97 -20.03
N MET A 18 -10.63 -23.98 -19.47
CA MET A 18 -10.55 -24.16 -18.02
C MET A 18 -9.62 -23.17 -17.32
N THR A 19 -8.57 -22.70 -18.00
CA THR A 19 -7.59 -21.77 -17.41
C THR A 19 -8.23 -20.46 -16.90
N PRO A 20 -9.06 -19.74 -17.66
CA PRO A 20 -9.74 -18.54 -17.16
C PRO A 20 -10.77 -18.87 -16.07
N LEU A 21 -11.49 -19.99 -16.16
CA LEU A 21 -12.41 -20.44 -15.11
C LEU A 21 -11.70 -20.69 -13.77
N LEU A 22 -10.56 -21.38 -13.80
CA LEU A 22 -9.74 -21.60 -12.61
C LEU A 22 -9.06 -20.31 -12.13
N GLY A 23 -8.70 -19.43 -13.06
CA GLY A 23 -8.21 -18.08 -12.78
C GLY A 23 -9.25 -17.23 -12.06
N ALA A 24 -10.54 -17.53 -12.13
CA ALA A 24 -11.55 -16.81 -11.36
C ALA A 24 -11.66 -17.28 -9.90
N ILE A 25 -11.13 -18.45 -9.53
CA ILE A 25 -11.26 -19.00 -8.16
C ILE A 25 -10.62 -18.08 -7.11
N PRO A 26 -9.41 -17.53 -7.30
CA PRO A 26 -8.83 -16.59 -6.34
C PRO A 26 -9.69 -15.36 -6.05
N LEU A 27 -10.53 -14.90 -7.00
CA LEU A 27 -11.44 -13.76 -6.78
C LEU A 27 -12.45 -14.03 -5.65
N VAL A 28 -12.80 -15.29 -5.42
CA VAL A 28 -13.77 -15.68 -4.38
C VAL A 28 -13.11 -15.68 -2.99
N TYR A 29 -11.78 -15.85 -2.92
CA TYR A 29 -11.06 -16.06 -1.67
C TYR A 29 -10.16 -14.87 -1.25
N ILE A 30 -9.97 -13.88 -2.10
CA ILE A 30 -9.16 -12.69 -1.78
C ILE A 30 -10.04 -11.67 -1.03
N ASP A 31 -9.91 -11.64 0.30
CA ASP A 31 -10.56 -10.66 1.18
C ASP A 31 -9.86 -9.28 1.17
N LYS A 32 -8.69 -9.19 0.54
CA LYS A 32 -7.92 -7.94 0.47
C LYS A 32 -8.38 -7.08 -0.71
N GLU A 33 -9.18 -6.04 -0.41
CA GLU A 33 -9.65 -5.04 -1.41
C GLU A 33 -8.53 -4.54 -2.33
N GLU A 34 -7.31 -4.37 -1.80
CA GLU A 34 -6.15 -3.88 -2.57
C GLU A 34 -5.64 -4.87 -3.62
N LEU A 35 -5.75 -6.17 -3.39
CA LEU A 35 -5.26 -7.18 -4.33
C LEU A 35 -6.32 -7.48 -5.39
N THR A 36 -7.59 -7.34 -5.04
CA THR A 36 -8.74 -7.63 -5.90
C THR A 36 -8.72 -6.81 -7.19
N TRP A 37 -8.51 -5.50 -7.14
CA TRP A 37 -8.57 -4.67 -8.36
C TRP A 37 -7.39 -4.93 -9.33
N TYR A 38 -6.18 -5.17 -8.82
CA TYR A 38 -5.03 -5.59 -9.64
C TYR A 38 -5.31 -6.92 -10.33
N PHE A 39 -5.90 -7.86 -9.58
CA PHE A 39 -6.29 -9.15 -10.12
C PHE A 39 -7.34 -9.03 -11.22
N LEU A 40 -8.42 -8.25 -11.01
CA LEU A 40 -9.43 -8.02 -12.03
C LEU A 40 -8.83 -7.42 -13.31
N ARG A 41 -7.86 -6.53 -13.18
CA ARG A 41 -7.20 -5.92 -14.34
C ARG A 41 -6.39 -6.95 -15.12
N GLY A 42 -5.58 -7.76 -14.44
CA GLY A 42 -4.84 -8.86 -15.05
C GLY A 42 -5.76 -9.89 -15.72
N TYR A 43 -6.87 -10.23 -15.05
CA TYR A 43 -7.89 -11.12 -15.57
C TYR A 43 -8.58 -10.57 -16.83
N SER A 44 -8.93 -9.28 -16.84
CA SER A 44 -9.53 -8.63 -18.02
C SER A 44 -8.60 -8.69 -19.24
N ILE A 45 -7.30 -8.43 -19.04
CA ILE A 45 -6.28 -8.49 -20.09
C ILE A 45 -6.18 -9.91 -20.64
N ALA A 46 -6.15 -10.92 -19.76
CA ALA A 46 -6.15 -12.32 -20.17
C ALA A 46 -7.39 -12.62 -21.03
N CYS A 47 -8.59 -12.24 -20.59
CA CYS A 47 -9.82 -12.44 -21.37
C CYS A 47 -9.76 -11.80 -22.78
N PHE A 48 -9.20 -10.60 -22.92
CA PHE A 48 -9.01 -9.97 -24.24
C PHE A 48 -8.02 -10.73 -25.12
N LEU A 49 -6.94 -11.26 -24.55
CA LEU A 49 -5.98 -12.10 -25.28
C LEU A 49 -6.64 -13.40 -25.76
N TYR A 50 -7.43 -14.06 -24.90
CA TYR A 50 -8.20 -15.25 -25.28
C TYR A 50 -9.23 -14.93 -26.37
N ALA A 51 -9.98 -13.84 -26.25
CA ALA A 51 -10.94 -13.41 -27.27
C ALA A 51 -10.25 -13.20 -28.63
N THR A 52 -9.13 -12.49 -28.64
CA THR A 52 -8.33 -12.26 -29.86
C THR A 52 -7.84 -13.56 -30.46
N LEU A 53 -7.35 -14.48 -29.62
CA LEU A 53 -6.88 -15.79 -30.06
C LEU A 53 -8.02 -16.58 -30.73
N PHE A 54 -9.22 -16.61 -30.15
CA PHE A 54 -10.36 -17.31 -30.76
C PHE A 54 -10.83 -16.67 -32.08
N PHE A 55 -10.82 -15.34 -32.18
CA PHE A 55 -11.17 -14.65 -33.43
C PHE A 55 -10.13 -14.85 -34.54
N VAL A 56 -8.85 -14.97 -34.21
CA VAL A 56 -7.78 -15.20 -35.19
C VAL A 56 -7.66 -16.67 -35.56
N LEU A 57 -7.83 -17.59 -34.60
CA LEU A 57 -7.61 -19.02 -34.81
C LEU A 57 -8.61 -19.62 -35.80
N GLY A 58 -9.87 -19.20 -35.79
CA GLY A 58 -10.91 -19.69 -36.72
C GLY A 58 -10.50 -19.49 -38.20
N PRO A 59 -10.30 -18.25 -38.66
CA PRO A 59 -9.84 -17.95 -40.02
C PRO A 59 -8.52 -18.63 -40.40
N VAL A 60 -7.57 -18.72 -39.46
CA VAL A 60 -6.28 -19.41 -39.70
C VAL A 60 -6.49 -20.89 -39.99
N LEU A 61 -7.36 -21.56 -39.22
CA LEU A 61 -7.68 -22.99 -39.44
C LEU A 61 -8.37 -23.22 -40.79
N VAL A 62 -9.28 -22.32 -41.19
CA VAL A 62 -9.94 -22.37 -42.51
C VAL A 62 -8.92 -22.22 -43.65
N ASN A 63 -8.00 -21.26 -43.52
CA ASN A 63 -6.97 -21.05 -44.53
C ASN A 63 -6.00 -22.24 -44.62
N LEU A 64 -5.66 -22.86 -43.48
CA LEU A 64 -4.85 -24.08 -43.45
C LEU A 64 -5.57 -25.26 -44.12
N GLN A 65 -6.89 -25.37 -43.95
CA GLN A 65 -7.68 -26.38 -44.67
C GLN A 65 -7.65 -26.14 -46.18
N ALA A 66 -7.84 -24.89 -46.63
CA ALA A 66 -7.81 -24.54 -48.05
C ALA A 66 -6.46 -24.87 -48.72
N SER A 67 -5.37 -24.88 -47.95
CA SER A 67 -4.03 -25.29 -48.43
C SER A 67 -3.86 -26.80 -48.65
N GLY A 68 -4.86 -27.63 -48.30
CA GLY A 68 -4.78 -29.09 -48.43
C GLY A 68 -3.91 -29.79 -47.38
N SER A 69 -3.45 -29.07 -46.35
CA SER A 69 -2.55 -29.60 -45.31
C SER A 69 -3.27 -30.48 -44.25
N ILE A 70 -4.61 -30.49 -44.22
CA ILE A 70 -5.39 -31.16 -43.16
C ILE A 70 -6.55 -31.98 -43.78
N ALA A 71 -6.84 -33.14 -43.18
CA ALA A 71 -7.85 -34.08 -43.66
C ALA A 71 -9.27 -33.48 -43.76
N GLN A 72 -9.99 -33.80 -44.83
CA GLN A 72 -11.30 -33.22 -45.19
C GLN A 72 -12.50 -33.68 -44.35
N ASN A 73 -12.32 -34.63 -43.42
CA ASN A 73 -13.44 -35.30 -42.73
C ASN A 73 -13.99 -34.54 -41.52
N VAL A 74 -13.56 -33.30 -41.27
CA VAL A 74 -14.00 -32.50 -40.12
C VAL A 74 -14.85 -31.33 -40.62
N SER A 75 -16.00 -31.09 -40.00
CA SER A 75 -16.89 -29.97 -40.32
C SER A 75 -16.35 -28.65 -39.74
N TRP A 76 -15.45 -28.00 -40.48
CA TRP A 76 -14.74 -26.77 -40.08
C TRP A 76 -15.66 -25.57 -39.82
N GLU A 77 -16.89 -25.59 -40.34
CA GLU A 77 -17.91 -24.58 -40.04
C GLU A 77 -18.20 -24.47 -38.54
N PHE A 78 -18.18 -25.60 -37.81
CA PHE A 78 -18.37 -25.60 -36.36
C PHE A 78 -17.23 -24.92 -35.61
N TYR A 79 -16.00 -24.96 -36.14
CA TYR A 79 -14.86 -24.30 -35.51
C TYR A 79 -14.90 -22.78 -35.71
N ASN A 80 -15.35 -22.30 -36.87
CA ASN A 80 -15.57 -20.88 -37.08
C ASN A 80 -16.68 -20.34 -36.19
N ILE A 81 -17.85 -21.00 -36.19
CA ILE A 81 -18.98 -20.59 -35.38
C ILE A 81 -18.60 -20.67 -33.89
N GLY A 82 -17.98 -21.78 -33.47
CA GLY A 82 -17.53 -21.98 -32.10
C GLY A 82 -16.48 -20.95 -31.66
N GLY A 83 -15.51 -20.63 -32.52
CA GLY A 83 -14.49 -19.62 -32.26
C GLY A 83 -15.10 -18.22 -32.11
N VAL A 84 -16.04 -17.83 -32.97
CA VAL A 84 -16.74 -16.54 -32.87
C VAL A 84 -17.57 -16.46 -31.59
N ILE A 85 -18.31 -17.52 -31.24
CA ILE A 85 -19.13 -17.56 -30.02
C ILE A 85 -18.24 -17.48 -28.77
N LEU A 86 -17.21 -18.33 -28.67
CA LEU A 86 -16.29 -18.33 -27.53
C LEU A 86 -15.52 -17.01 -27.42
N GLY A 87 -15.00 -16.49 -28.54
CA GLY A 87 -14.33 -15.20 -28.58
C GLY A 87 -15.22 -14.05 -28.09
N SER A 88 -16.50 -14.06 -28.49
CA SER A 88 -17.48 -13.07 -28.04
C SER A 88 -17.77 -13.18 -26.54
N ILE A 89 -17.89 -14.40 -26.00
CA ILE A 89 -18.09 -14.62 -24.56
C ILE A 89 -16.90 -14.08 -23.76
N PHE A 90 -15.67 -14.41 -24.17
CA PHE A 90 -14.47 -13.91 -23.49
C PHE A 90 -14.34 -12.39 -23.59
N LEU A 91 -14.73 -11.79 -24.71
CA LEU A 91 -14.72 -10.34 -24.90
C LEU A 91 -15.71 -9.66 -23.94
N ILE A 92 -16.94 -10.18 -23.81
CA ILE A 92 -17.94 -9.66 -22.87
C ILE A 92 -17.43 -9.75 -21.43
N ILE A 93 -16.89 -10.90 -21.03
CA ILE A 93 -16.31 -11.09 -19.68
C ILE A 93 -15.14 -10.12 -19.44
N GLY A 94 -14.26 -9.93 -20.42
CA GLY A 94 -13.15 -8.99 -20.35
C GLY A 94 -13.61 -7.55 -20.15
N VAL A 95 -14.63 -7.11 -20.89
CA VAL A 95 -15.22 -5.77 -20.74
C VAL A 95 -15.87 -5.58 -19.37
N CYS A 96 -16.69 -6.53 -18.92
CA CYS A 96 -17.34 -6.46 -17.62
C CYS A 96 -16.32 -6.37 -16.48
N THR A 97 -15.30 -7.23 -16.50
CA THR A 97 -14.24 -7.25 -15.46
C THR A 97 -13.38 -5.99 -15.49
N TYR A 98 -13.12 -5.42 -16.66
CA TYR A 98 -12.44 -4.13 -16.81
C TYR A 98 -13.27 -2.99 -16.19
N ILE A 99 -14.57 -2.90 -16.50
CA ILE A 99 -15.48 -1.90 -15.93
C ILE A 99 -15.54 -2.04 -14.41
N SER A 100 -15.67 -3.27 -13.90
CA SER A 100 -15.68 -3.53 -12.45
C SER A 100 -14.37 -3.11 -11.79
N SER A 101 -13.21 -3.37 -12.42
CA SER A 101 -11.90 -2.91 -11.95
C SER A 101 -11.84 -1.38 -11.87
N HIS A 102 -12.31 -0.68 -12.92
CA HIS A 102 -12.31 0.78 -12.98
C HIS A 102 -13.24 1.40 -11.92
N TRP A 103 -14.41 0.80 -11.70
CA TRP A 103 -15.35 1.26 -10.68
C TRP A 103 -14.76 1.12 -9.27
N LEU A 104 -14.04 0.02 -8.99
CA LEU A 104 -13.33 -0.18 -7.72
C LEU A 104 -12.24 0.87 -7.48
N ILE A 105 -11.48 1.22 -8.52
CA ILE A 105 -10.45 2.27 -8.45
C ILE A 105 -11.08 3.62 -8.10
N HIS A 106 -12.15 4.01 -8.79
CA HIS A 106 -12.84 5.27 -8.49
C HIS A 106 -13.47 5.28 -7.09
N LYS A 107 -14.01 4.15 -6.63
CA LYS A 107 -14.54 4.04 -5.26
C LYS A 107 -13.42 4.25 -4.23
N ARG A 108 -12.20 3.78 -4.51
CA ARG A 108 -11.02 4.02 -3.67
C ARG A 108 -10.62 5.50 -3.67
N GLU A 109 -10.53 6.12 -4.84
CA GLU A 109 -10.15 7.54 -4.96
C GLU A 109 -11.10 8.44 -4.17
N ARG A 110 -12.42 8.20 -4.24
CA ARG A 110 -13.39 8.97 -3.45
C ARG A 110 -13.21 8.82 -1.94
N LYS A 111 -12.80 7.64 -1.47
CA LYS A 111 -12.47 7.46 -0.04
C LYS A 111 -11.25 8.31 0.32
N VAL A 112 -10.24 8.38 -0.53
CA VAL A 112 -9.02 9.18 -0.29
C VAL A 112 -9.34 10.68 -0.27
N THR A 113 -10.13 11.19 -1.21
CA THR A 113 -10.46 12.62 -1.28
C THR A 113 -11.33 13.10 -0.13
N LEU A 114 -12.10 12.22 0.52
CA LEU A 114 -12.89 12.55 1.71
C LEU A 114 -12.02 12.79 2.96
N TYR A 115 -10.81 12.26 2.98
CA TYR A 115 -9.81 12.56 4.02
C TYR A 115 -8.94 13.77 3.66
N GLU A 116 -8.88 14.12 2.38
CA GLU A 116 -8.12 15.25 1.85
C GLU A 116 -9.04 16.46 1.62
N SER A 117 -9.80 16.85 2.65
CA SER A 117 -10.42 18.17 2.65
C SER A 117 -9.29 19.21 2.63
N PRO A 118 -9.32 20.20 1.72
CA PRO A 118 -8.35 21.29 1.76
C PRO A 118 -8.55 22.01 3.09
N PHE A 119 -7.61 21.85 4.02
CA PHE A 119 -7.47 22.76 5.13
C PHE A 119 -7.35 24.15 4.52
N MET A 120 -8.40 24.94 4.70
CA MET A 120 -8.38 26.36 4.42
C MET A 120 -7.11 26.92 5.07
N PRO A 121 -6.29 27.72 4.35
CA PRO A 121 -5.24 28.47 5.01
C PRO A 121 -5.92 29.32 6.09
N ILE A 122 -5.64 29.00 7.35
CA ILE A 122 -5.95 29.88 8.47
C ILE A 122 -5.19 31.16 8.15
N ILE A 123 -5.94 32.16 7.70
CA ILE A 123 -5.48 33.53 7.54
C ILE A 123 -4.93 33.90 8.93
N SER A 124 -3.61 34.01 9.00
CA SER A 124 -2.92 34.55 10.16
C SER A 124 -3.55 35.89 10.48
N ASN A 125 -4.22 35.94 11.63
CA ASN A 125 -4.56 37.20 12.27
C ASN A 125 -3.24 37.94 12.51
N ALA A 126 -3.02 38.97 11.69
CA ALA A 126 -2.03 40.00 11.96
C ALA A 126 -2.34 40.58 13.35
N SER A 127 -1.47 40.27 14.32
CA SER A 127 -1.42 41.00 15.57
C SER A 127 -0.80 42.36 15.31
N PRO A 128 -1.44 43.48 15.67
CA PRO A 128 -0.82 44.80 15.60
C PRO A 128 0.28 44.88 16.67
N GLU A 129 1.51 45.01 16.20
CA GLU A 129 2.71 45.29 16.98
C GLU A 129 2.65 46.75 17.48
N PRO A 130 2.78 47.02 18.79
CA PRO A 130 2.92 48.38 19.28
C PRO A 130 4.38 48.84 19.13
N GLU A 131 4.59 49.88 18.31
CA GLU A 131 5.83 50.64 18.21
C GLU A 131 6.29 51.10 19.60
N LEU A 132 7.43 50.57 20.07
CA LEU A 132 8.19 51.21 21.13
C LEU A 132 9.57 51.63 20.63
N SER A 133 9.64 52.92 20.36
CA SER A 133 10.83 53.74 20.19
C SER A 133 11.93 53.41 21.19
N GLN A 134 13.15 53.09 20.72
CA GLN A 134 14.36 53.46 21.46
C GLN A 134 15.57 53.62 20.55
N ASN A 135 15.87 54.89 20.28
CA ASN A 135 17.20 55.42 19.99
C ASN A 135 18.23 54.84 20.97
N ASN A 136 19.36 54.36 20.47
CA ASN A 136 20.64 55.05 20.66
C ASN A 136 21.78 54.39 19.88
N SER A 137 22.46 55.28 19.17
CA SER A 137 23.68 55.12 18.39
C SER A 137 24.90 54.93 19.29
N THR A 138 25.84 54.04 18.91
CA THR A 138 27.29 54.26 19.08
C THR A 138 28.08 53.38 18.08
N PRO A 139 29.17 53.89 17.44
CA PRO A 139 29.84 53.24 16.31
C PRO A 139 31.18 52.55 16.65
N LEU A 140 31.51 51.45 15.92
CA LEU A 140 32.82 50.92 15.40
C LEU A 140 34.07 50.88 16.35
N PRO A 141 35.23 50.22 16.04
CA PRO A 141 35.69 49.66 14.76
C PRO A 141 36.40 48.27 14.76
N ASN A 142 36.59 47.74 13.54
CA ASN A 142 37.75 47.01 12.97
C ASN A 142 38.38 45.78 13.66
N ARG A 143 38.36 44.63 12.96
CA ARG A 143 39.52 43.72 12.71
C ARG A 143 39.10 42.61 11.72
N LEU A 144 39.40 42.67 10.41
CA LEU A 144 40.64 42.41 9.67
C LEU A 144 41.21 40.97 9.78
N GLU A 145 41.07 40.23 8.65
CA GLU A 145 41.91 39.14 8.09
C GLU A 145 42.05 37.82 8.91
N THR A 146 42.15 36.60 8.36
CA THR A 146 42.78 36.10 7.12
C THR A 146 42.46 34.60 6.89
N ALA A 147 42.69 34.13 5.66
CA ALA A 147 43.09 32.77 5.23
C ALA A 147 42.00 31.66 5.22
N ILE A 148 41.49 31.21 4.07
CA ILE A 148 42.14 30.36 3.04
C ILE A 148 42.74 29.08 3.65
N SER A 149 42.04 27.96 3.52
CA SER A 149 42.67 26.64 3.47
C SER A 149 41.90 25.73 2.51
N ASN A 150 42.48 25.54 1.34
CA ASN A 150 42.10 24.57 0.33
C ASN A 150 42.58 23.18 0.74
N SER A 151 41.75 22.16 0.57
CA SER A 151 42.22 20.78 0.31
C SER A 151 41.14 19.93 -0.40
N PRO A 152 41.55 18.94 -1.20
CA PRO A 152 40.92 18.57 -2.48
C PRO A 152 39.95 17.38 -2.41
N PRO A 153 39.19 17.11 -3.50
CA PRO A 153 38.33 15.93 -3.59
C PRO A 153 39.17 14.68 -3.91
N VAL A 154 39.01 13.64 -3.08
CA VAL A 154 39.56 12.32 -3.34
C VAL A 154 38.63 11.57 -4.30
N LEU A 155 39.10 11.39 -5.53
CA LEU A 155 38.61 10.41 -6.51
C LEU A 155 39.10 9.02 -6.09
N ILE A 156 38.17 8.09 -5.80
CA ILE A 156 38.49 6.65 -5.81
C ILE A 156 37.81 6.02 -7.01
N ALA A 157 38.65 5.37 -7.81
CA ALA A 157 38.40 4.76 -9.08
C ALA A 157 37.47 3.54 -8.99
N MET A 158 36.69 3.40 -10.06
CA MET A 158 36.12 2.12 -10.52
C MET A 158 37.24 1.09 -10.67
N SER A 159 37.06 -0.09 -10.06
CA SER A 159 37.81 -1.29 -10.43
C SER A 159 36.83 -2.38 -10.84
N GLU A 160 36.73 -2.52 -12.15
CA GLU A 160 36.15 -3.64 -12.89
C GLU A 160 37.05 -4.87 -12.72
N ARG A 161 36.50 -6.01 -12.29
CA ARG A 161 37.15 -7.32 -12.44
C ARG A 161 36.12 -8.34 -12.92
N LEU A 162 36.09 -8.49 -14.24
CA LEU A 162 35.64 -9.65 -14.98
C LEU A 162 36.83 -10.63 -15.12
N ALA A 163 36.68 -11.86 -14.63
CA ALA A 163 37.36 -13.08 -15.07
C ALA A 163 36.80 -14.24 -14.19
N SER A 164 35.92 -15.12 -14.66
CA SER A 164 36.04 -16.17 -15.70
C SER A 164 36.43 -17.54 -15.12
N GLY A 165 35.61 -18.56 -15.42
CA GLY A 165 35.91 -20.01 -15.35
C GLY A 165 35.91 -20.59 -13.93
N GLN A 166 35.54 -21.84 -13.65
CA GLN A 166 35.13 -23.03 -14.39
C GLN A 166 34.47 -23.93 -13.32
N GLU A 167 33.27 -24.45 -13.55
CA GLU A 167 33.00 -25.85 -13.89
C GLU A 167 33.38 -26.93 -12.84
N LYS A 168 32.35 -27.74 -12.52
CA LYS A 168 32.33 -29.14 -12.04
C LYS A 168 32.45 -29.40 -10.54
N GLY A 169 31.39 -30.01 -10.02
CA GLY A 169 31.39 -30.65 -8.69
C GLY A 169 30.00 -31.11 -8.28
N LEU A 170 29.49 -32.14 -8.96
CA LEU A 170 28.28 -32.88 -8.61
C LEU A 170 28.50 -33.60 -7.27
N VAL A 171 27.86 -33.14 -6.19
CA VAL A 171 27.65 -33.92 -4.98
C VAL A 171 26.21 -33.72 -4.52
N THR A 172 25.43 -34.74 -4.83
CA THR A 172 24.18 -35.10 -4.18
C THR A 172 24.45 -35.30 -2.69
N GLU A 173 23.77 -34.55 -1.82
CA GLU A 173 23.17 -35.07 -0.56
C GLU A 173 22.55 -33.94 0.29
N ASN A 174 21.30 -34.19 0.69
CA ASN A 174 20.67 -33.79 1.95
C ASN A 174 20.62 -32.29 2.32
N SER A 175 19.51 -31.64 1.97
CA SER A 175 18.72 -30.87 2.95
C SER A 175 17.37 -30.53 2.32
N LEU A 176 16.39 -31.40 2.53
CA LEU A 176 15.00 -31.10 2.23
C LEU A 176 14.59 -29.90 3.08
N PHE A 177 14.28 -28.80 2.38
CA PHE A 177 13.65 -27.62 2.93
C PHE A 177 12.38 -28.02 3.68
N ASN A 178 12.45 -28.00 5.02
CA ASN A 178 11.31 -27.65 5.84
C ASN A 178 10.89 -26.23 5.44
N CYS A 179 9.97 -26.12 4.49
CA CYS A 179 9.17 -24.93 4.28
C CYS A 179 8.32 -24.79 5.55
N MET A 180 8.87 -24.06 6.51
CA MET A 180 8.18 -23.64 7.71
C MET A 180 7.05 -22.74 7.24
N THR A 181 5.85 -23.31 7.20
CA THR A 181 4.59 -22.58 7.12
C THR A 181 4.61 -21.53 8.23
N ILE A 182 4.95 -20.28 7.88
CA ILE A 182 4.66 -19.13 8.73
C ILE A 182 3.15 -18.99 8.68
N GLN A 183 2.51 -19.77 9.55
CA GLN A 183 1.17 -19.54 10.02
C GLN A 183 1.22 -18.18 10.70
N GLN A 184 0.86 -17.15 9.94
CA GLN A 184 0.71 -15.79 10.41
C GLN A 184 -0.46 -15.82 11.40
N ALA A 185 -0.13 -16.14 12.65
CA ALA A 185 -1.08 -16.18 13.74
C ALA A 185 -1.74 -14.80 13.82
N ALA A 186 -3.07 -14.84 13.80
CA ALA A 186 -3.93 -13.70 14.00
C ALA A 186 -3.47 -12.90 15.22
N SER A 187 -3.35 -11.59 15.01
CA SER A 187 -3.63 -10.54 15.98
C SER A 187 -3.47 -10.93 17.45
N ASN A 188 -2.24 -10.84 17.94
CA ASN A 188 -2.02 -10.52 19.35
C ASN A 188 -2.57 -9.10 19.58
N SER A 189 -3.86 -8.96 19.85
CA SER A 189 -4.39 -7.82 20.61
C SER A 189 -3.86 -7.99 22.03
N LYS A 190 -2.56 -7.70 22.23
CA LYS A 190 -1.98 -7.66 23.56
C LYS A 190 -2.72 -6.53 24.27
N LEU A 191 -3.62 -7.00 25.13
CA LEU A 191 -4.64 -6.29 25.87
C LEU A 191 -4.01 -5.08 26.57
N VAL A 192 -4.64 -3.93 26.40
CA VAL A 192 -4.37 -2.73 27.20
C VAL A 192 -4.64 -3.09 28.67
N GLU A 193 -3.58 -3.24 29.46
CA GLU A 193 -3.69 -3.46 30.90
C GLU A 193 -3.82 -2.10 31.58
N VAL A 194 -5.00 -1.86 32.18
CA VAL A 194 -5.33 -0.59 32.86
C VAL A 194 -4.70 -0.63 34.25
N ILE A 195 -3.69 0.20 34.49
CA ILE A 195 -3.11 0.39 35.82
C ILE A 195 -3.98 1.43 36.53
N VAL A 196 -4.88 0.96 37.41
CA VAL A 196 -5.82 1.81 38.16
C VAL A 196 -5.04 2.65 39.18
N GLY A 197 -4.69 3.89 38.79
CA GLY A 197 -4.05 4.90 39.63
C GLY A 197 -4.95 6.14 39.76
N THR A 198 -5.27 6.52 40.99
CA THR A 198 -6.44 7.32 41.42
C THR A 198 -6.61 8.74 40.90
N ASN A 199 -5.87 9.24 39.90
CA ASN A 199 -6.15 10.58 39.35
C ASN A 199 -5.68 10.85 37.91
N ASN A 200 -5.12 9.86 37.21
CA ASN A 200 -4.82 9.95 35.78
C ASN A 200 -4.78 8.53 35.25
N ASP A 201 -5.76 8.13 34.45
CA ASP A 201 -5.81 6.80 33.86
C ASP A 201 -4.64 6.65 32.88
N TYR A 202 -3.55 6.03 33.35
CA TYR A 202 -2.42 5.66 32.51
C TYR A 202 -2.65 4.27 31.94
N VAL A 203 -2.38 4.13 30.65
CA VAL A 203 -2.46 2.90 29.89
C VAL A 203 -1.08 2.56 29.34
N LEU A 204 -0.75 1.28 29.35
CA LEU A 204 0.46 0.76 28.72
C LEU A 204 0.29 0.67 27.19
N PHE A 205 0.98 1.54 26.46
CA PHE A 205 1.15 1.46 25.01
C PHE A 205 2.41 0.65 24.71
N GLY A 206 2.29 -0.68 24.76
CA GLY A 206 3.43 -1.60 24.73
C GLY A 206 4.13 -1.60 26.09
N GLU A 207 5.30 -0.96 26.18
CA GLU A 207 6.07 -0.81 27.43
C GLU A 207 5.98 0.61 27.98
N LEU A 208 5.30 1.52 27.29
CA LEU A 208 5.30 2.94 27.60
C LEU A 208 4.01 3.32 28.35
N PRO A 209 4.09 3.76 29.62
CA PRO A 209 2.92 4.26 30.34
C PRO A 209 2.58 5.67 29.84
N LEU A 210 1.44 5.82 29.16
CA LEU A 210 0.95 7.10 28.66
C LEU A 210 -0.50 7.32 29.12
N PRO A 211 -1.00 8.57 29.14
CA PRO A 211 -2.41 8.83 29.40
C PRO A 211 -3.30 8.01 28.47
N ALA A 212 -4.43 7.50 28.97
CA ALA A 212 -5.33 6.64 28.21
C ALA A 212 -5.86 7.27 26.92
N VAL A 213 -6.03 8.60 26.92
CA VAL A 213 -6.58 9.37 25.81
C VAL A 213 -5.46 10.06 25.02
N PRO A 214 -5.13 9.60 23.79
CA PRO A 214 -4.03 10.15 23.00
C PRO A 214 -4.16 11.63 22.66
N SER A 215 -5.38 12.16 22.50
CA SER A 215 -5.59 13.60 22.25
C SER A 215 -5.13 14.51 23.39
N MET A 216 -5.00 13.96 24.61
CA MET A 216 -4.53 14.71 25.79
C MET A 216 -3.01 14.62 26.00
N TRP A 217 -2.27 13.98 25.09
CA TRP A 217 -0.83 13.82 25.27
C TRP A 217 -0.09 15.15 25.14
N SER A 218 0.88 15.34 26.02
CA SER A 218 1.89 16.40 25.87
C SER A 218 2.83 16.10 24.70
N VAL A 219 3.51 17.14 24.20
CA VAL A 219 4.53 17.01 23.13
C VAL A 219 5.59 15.96 23.50
N LEU A 220 6.05 15.92 24.75
CA LEU A 220 7.04 14.95 25.20
C LEU A 220 6.53 13.50 25.12
N GLN A 221 5.26 13.28 25.47
CA GLN A 221 4.61 11.97 25.39
C GLN A 221 4.45 11.54 23.93
N VAL A 222 4.05 12.45 23.03
CA VAL A 222 3.97 12.21 21.59
C VAL A 222 5.34 11.83 21.02
N VAL A 223 6.40 12.58 21.35
CA VAL A 223 7.78 12.28 20.93
C VAL A 223 8.21 10.89 21.42
N THR A 224 7.92 10.57 22.68
CA THR A 224 8.31 9.29 23.27
C THR A 224 7.58 8.12 22.58
N TRP A 225 6.27 8.26 22.34
CA TRP A 225 5.50 7.29 21.58
C TRP A 225 6.01 7.14 20.14
N ALA A 226 6.24 8.25 19.44
CA ALA A 226 6.69 8.26 18.05
C ALA A 226 8.05 7.58 17.90
N SER A 227 8.98 7.84 18.82
CA SER A 227 10.32 7.21 18.83
C SER A 227 10.23 5.68 18.93
N LYS A 228 9.31 5.15 19.75
CA LYS A 228 9.09 3.71 19.92
C LYS A 228 8.40 3.06 18.70
N ASN A 229 7.71 3.85 17.88
CA ASN A 229 6.98 3.37 16.70
C ASN A 229 7.74 3.63 15.39
N GLY A 230 9.05 3.85 15.45
CA GLY A 230 9.92 3.94 14.28
C GLY A 230 9.92 5.30 13.59
N ALA A 231 9.56 6.38 14.30
CA ALA A 231 9.84 7.73 13.83
C ALA A 231 11.35 7.96 13.68
N THR A 232 11.74 8.67 12.63
CA THR A 232 13.12 9.12 12.43
C THR A 232 13.41 10.37 13.26
N GLU A 233 14.68 10.66 13.53
CA GLU A 233 15.08 11.90 14.23
C GLU A 233 14.52 13.17 13.56
N ALA A 234 14.46 13.20 12.23
CA ALA A 234 13.85 14.32 11.49
C ALA A 234 12.36 14.52 11.83
N ILE A 235 11.61 13.43 12.04
CA ILE A 235 10.21 13.47 12.46
C ILE A 235 10.10 13.90 13.92
N LEU A 236 10.97 13.39 14.80
CA LEU A 236 10.99 13.80 16.21
C LEU A 236 11.30 15.29 16.36
N ASP A 237 12.25 15.81 15.58
CA ASP A 237 12.59 17.23 15.52
C ASP A 237 11.47 18.06 14.92
N PHE A 238 10.74 17.53 13.95
CA PHE A 238 9.54 18.19 13.43
C PHE A 238 8.44 18.29 14.50
N ILE A 239 8.18 17.23 15.26
CA ILE A 239 7.23 17.21 16.38
C ILE A 239 7.60 18.23 17.45
N LYS A 240 8.87 18.25 17.87
CA LYS A 240 9.38 19.19 18.88
C LYS A 240 9.31 20.63 18.38
N ARG A 241 9.81 20.92 17.17
CA ARG A 241 9.87 22.30 16.64
C ARG A 241 8.49 22.92 16.44
N ASN A 242 7.49 22.13 16.06
CA ASN A 242 6.13 22.61 15.84
C ASN A 242 5.22 22.45 17.07
N ASN A 243 5.78 22.02 18.23
CA ASN A 243 5.01 21.76 19.46
C ASN A 243 3.76 20.90 19.23
N LEU A 244 3.93 19.80 18.48
CA LEU A 244 2.81 18.92 18.16
C LEU A 244 2.42 18.11 19.39
N ASP A 245 1.35 18.56 20.06
CA ASP A 245 0.69 17.83 21.14
C ASP A 245 -0.15 16.67 20.60
N GLY A 246 -0.79 15.91 21.50
CA GLY A 246 -1.57 14.74 21.14
C GLY A 246 -2.69 15.04 20.15
N HIS A 247 -3.40 16.15 20.33
CA HIS A 247 -4.47 16.55 19.44
C HIS A 247 -3.93 16.91 18.04
N ALA A 248 -2.95 17.82 17.96
CA ALA A 248 -2.36 18.22 16.69
C ALA A 248 -1.70 17.03 15.97
N PHE A 249 -1.02 16.17 16.71
CA PHE A 249 -0.35 14.99 16.16
C PHE A 249 -1.32 13.99 15.52
N LEU A 250 -2.50 13.77 16.13
CA LEU A 250 -3.52 12.89 15.55
C LEU A 250 -4.12 13.45 14.26
N MET A 251 -4.13 14.77 14.08
CA MET A 251 -4.68 15.41 12.88
C MET A 251 -3.72 15.40 11.69
N ILE A 252 -2.42 15.17 11.91
CA ILE A 252 -1.41 15.22 10.85
C ILE A 252 -1.48 14.02 9.91
N ILE A 253 -1.37 14.26 8.61
CA ILE A 253 -1.35 13.18 7.62
C ILE A 253 0.07 12.61 7.59
N VAL A 254 0.18 11.29 7.43
CA VAL A 254 1.48 10.60 7.40
C VAL A 254 2.39 11.16 6.29
N ASP A 255 1.78 11.73 5.26
CA ASP A 255 2.44 12.27 4.07
C ASP A 255 3.15 13.59 4.32
N ASP A 256 2.81 14.27 5.42
CA ASP A 256 3.48 15.49 5.86
C ASP A 256 4.88 15.21 6.45
N PHE A 257 5.17 13.94 6.75
CA PHE A 257 6.46 13.51 7.27
C PHE A 257 7.41 13.02 6.18
N MET A 258 8.69 13.36 6.32
CA MET A 258 9.75 12.87 5.45
C MET A 258 10.29 11.52 5.96
N PHE A 259 10.08 10.45 5.19
CA PHE A 259 10.56 9.11 5.50
C PHE A 259 11.71 8.67 4.58
N PRO A 260 12.69 7.90 5.11
CA PRO A 260 13.81 7.40 4.30
C PRO A 260 13.39 6.30 3.32
N SER A 261 12.26 5.63 3.56
CA SER A 261 11.74 4.57 2.68
C SER A 261 10.23 4.40 2.84
N MET A 262 9.60 3.88 1.79
CA MET A 262 8.15 3.59 1.79
C MET A 262 7.74 2.60 2.89
N GLY A 263 8.58 1.59 3.16
CA GLY A 263 8.31 0.61 4.23
C GLY A 263 8.30 1.22 5.64
N HIS A 264 9.08 2.27 5.90
CA HIS A 264 9.00 3.01 7.16
C HIS A 264 7.72 3.83 7.24
N ARG A 265 7.37 4.54 6.16
CA ARG A 265 6.12 5.31 6.05
C ARG A 265 4.89 4.46 6.33
N ILE A 266 4.80 3.28 5.71
CA ILE A 266 3.66 2.36 5.90
C ILE A 266 3.57 1.89 7.35
N ARG A 267 4.70 1.49 7.97
CA ARG A 267 4.70 0.99 9.36
C ARG A 267 4.31 2.08 10.35
N PHE A 268 4.88 3.28 10.22
CA PHE A 268 4.54 4.41 11.08
C PHE A 268 3.10 4.86 10.87
N GLY A 269 2.64 4.91 9.60
CA GLY A 269 1.26 5.26 9.28
C GLY A 269 0.24 4.29 9.86
N ASN A 270 0.50 2.98 9.81
CA ASN A 270 -0.35 1.98 10.45
C ASN A 270 -0.39 2.14 11.98
N ALA A 271 0.73 2.51 12.61
CA ALA A 271 0.79 2.77 14.04
C ALA A 271 0.00 4.04 14.43
N LEU A 272 0.13 5.11 13.65
CA LEU A 272 -0.60 6.36 13.87
C LEU A 272 -2.11 6.17 13.68
N GLU A 273 -2.51 5.43 12.65
CA GLU A 273 -3.91 5.11 12.40
C GLU A 273 -4.52 4.24 13.52
N LYS A 274 -3.75 3.27 14.03
CA LYS A 274 -4.15 2.51 15.22
C LYS A 274 -4.34 3.43 16.44
N LEU A 275 -3.46 4.42 16.61
CA LEU A 275 -3.55 5.36 17.71
C LEU A 275 -4.81 6.24 17.61
N ARG A 276 -5.18 6.69 16.41
CA ARG A 276 -6.44 7.42 16.18
C ARG A 276 -7.67 6.61 16.58
N ARG A 277 -7.73 5.35 16.17
CA ARG A 277 -8.84 4.45 16.55
C ARG A 277 -8.96 4.28 18.06
N ILE A 278 -7.82 4.11 18.74
CA ILE A 278 -7.81 4.04 20.21
C ILE A 278 -8.35 5.35 20.80
N ASN A 279 -7.94 6.50 20.27
CA ASN A 279 -8.44 7.79 20.73
C ASN A 279 -9.96 7.94 20.55
N GLU A 280 -10.48 7.58 19.37
CA GLU A 280 -11.93 7.62 19.07
C GLU A 280 -12.73 6.70 20.01
N GLU A 281 -12.24 5.49 20.24
CA GLU A 281 -12.89 4.52 21.14
C GLU A 281 -12.92 5.00 22.60
N GLN A 282 -11.81 5.60 23.07
CA GLN A 282 -11.72 6.16 24.41
C GLN A 282 -12.63 7.39 24.58
N LEU A 283 -12.69 8.27 23.58
CA LEU A 283 -13.60 9.42 23.61
C LEU A 283 -15.06 8.97 23.66
N ARG A 284 -15.44 7.99 22.83
CA ARG A 284 -16.81 7.45 22.81
C ARG A 284 -17.20 6.79 24.13
N THR A 285 -16.30 6.00 24.72
CA THR A 285 -16.54 5.34 26.02
C THR A 285 -16.72 6.37 27.13
N ARG A 286 -15.98 7.49 27.07
CA ARG A 286 -16.10 8.58 28.01
C ARG A 286 -17.43 9.34 27.83
N GLU A 287 -17.87 9.59 26.60
CA GLU A 287 -19.18 10.21 26.33
C GLU A 287 -20.34 9.36 26.86
N ASP A 288 -20.30 8.04 26.66
CA ASP A 288 -21.33 7.11 27.14
C ASP A 288 -21.39 7.02 28.69
N SER A 289 -20.30 7.38 29.37
CA SER A 289 -20.21 7.32 30.84
C SER A 289 -20.91 8.48 31.57
N PHE A 290 -21.29 9.55 30.84
CA PHE A 290 -22.06 10.64 31.43
C PHE A 290 -23.56 10.35 31.28
N PRO A 291 -24.30 10.06 32.37
CA PRO A 291 -25.73 9.88 32.29
C PRO A 291 -26.38 11.16 31.74
N PRO A 292 -27.39 11.05 30.87
CA PRO A 292 -28.06 12.20 30.28
C PRO A 292 -28.64 13.10 31.38
N GLN A 293 -28.06 14.29 31.59
CA GLN A 293 -28.45 15.24 32.65
C GLN A 293 -29.86 15.86 32.46
N TYR A 294 -30.61 15.43 31.45
CA TYR A 294 -31.89 16.03 31.06
C TYR A 294 -33.13 15.31 31.61
N ALA A 295 -32.99 14.34 32.51
CA ALA A 295 -34.13 13.53 32.98
C ALA A 295 -34.83 14.01 34.27
N GLU A 296 -34.39 15.08 34.95
CA GLU A 296 -34.93 15.47 36.28
C GLU A 296 -35.64 16.85 36.36
N LEU A 297 -36.23 17.35 35.26
CA LEU A 297 -37.00 18.61 35.29
C LEU A 297 -38.50 18.48 34.94
N TYR A 298 -39.13 17.35 35.27
CA TYR A 298 -40.60 17.21 35.22
C TYR A 298 -41.17 16.49 36.45
#